data_AF-A0A0F3N145-F1
#
_entry.id   AF-A0A0F3N145-F1
#
_cell.length_a   1.000
_cell.length_b   1.000
_cell.length_c   1.000
_cell.angle_alpha   90.00
_cell.angle_beta   90.00
_cell.angle_gamma   90.00
#
_symmetry.space_group_name_H-M   'P 1'
#
loop_
_entity.id
_entity.type
_entity.pdbx_description
1 polymer ?
#
loop_
_entity_poly.entity_id
_entity_poly.type
_entity_poly.pdbx_seq_one_letter_code
_entity_poly.pdbx_strand_id
1 'polypeptide(L)'
;MQKRNESDYLKRVQYYSVHSYVQPLTQGIKHKDLLSVIVISLIKTKMFDDEVPCISLHKMLETKTNKQCLFDFSYVFIELKKFDKDKLETTIDEWLHLFKCAETENSPPANIKSEKVLDAYNIIEMHKTSPPKNIMPI
;
A
#
# COMPACT_ATOMS: atom_id res chain seq x y z
N MET A 1 20.96 6.34 6.34
CA MET A 1 19.67 5.62 6.41
C MET A 1 19.95 4.14 6.52
N GLN A 2 19.63 3.50 7.65
CA GLN A 2 19.82 2.06 7.85
C GLN A 2 19.06 1.27 6.77
N LYS A 3 19.74 0.35 6.07
CA LYS A 3 19.11 -0.81 5.41
C LYS A 3 18.36 -1.58 6.51
N ARG A 4 17.12 -1.20 6.81
CA ARG A 4 16.22 -2.05 7.58
C ARG A 4 16.05 -3.31 6.74
N ASN A 5 16.51 -4.44 7.24
CA ASN A 5 16.43 -5.72 6.55
C ASN A 5 15.01 -5.93 6.00
N GLU A 6 14.91 -6.21 4.71
CA GLU A 6 13.63 -6.46 4.02
C GLU A 6 12.84 -7.60 4.70
N SER A 7 13.55 -8.55 5.31
CA SER A 7 12.97 -9.61 6.16
C SER A 7 12.18 -9.08 7.36
N ASP A 8 12.61 -7.97 7.97
CA ASP A 8 11.91 -7.39 9.11
C ASP A 8 10.65 -6.63 8.66
N TYR A 9 10.61 -6.16 7.41
CA TYR A 9 9.42 -5.53 6.86
C TYR A 9 8.27 -6.52 6.74
N LEU A 10 8.50 -7.70 6.13
CA LEU A 10 7.46 -8.74 6.03
C LEU A 10 6.97 -9.18 7.41
N LYS A 11 7.88 -9.35 8.37
CA LYS A 11 7.52 -9.68 9.76
C LYS A 11 6.64 -8.61 10.39
N ARG A 12 6.94 -7.32 10.18
CA ARG A 12 6.07 -6.22 10.67
C ARG A 12 4.71 -6.20 10.00
N VAL A 13 4.65 -6.44 8.69
CA VAL A 13 3.38 -6.53 7.96
C VAL A 13 2.50 -7.64 8.53
N GLN A 14 3.07 -8.81 8.79
CA GLN A 14 2.36 -9.94 9.43
C GLN A 14 2.00 -9.65 10.89
N TYR A 15 2.88 -9.01 11.65
CA TYR A 15 2.59 -8.62 13.03
C TYR A 15 1.39 -7.68 13.10
N TYR A 16 1.35 -6.64 12.27
CA TYR A 16 0.24 -5.68 12.26
C TYR A 16 -1.05 -6.29 11.71
N SER A 17 -0.98 -7.18 10.70
CA SER A 17 -2.19 -7.84 10.19
C SER A 17 -2.87 -8.68 11.27
N VAL A 18 -2.09 -9.49 12.01
CA VAL A 18 -2.60 -10.29 13.12
C VAL A 18 -3.11 -9.39 14.23
N HIS A 19 -2.39 -8.32 14.57
CA HIS A 19 -2.84 -7.37 15.59
C HIS A 19 -4.20 -6.76 15.23
N SER A 20 -4.39 -6.31 13.99
CA SER A 20 -5.69 -5.79 13.51
C SER A 20 -6.80 -6.84 13.51
N TYR A 21 -6.47 -8.11 13.27
CA TYR A 21 -7.45 -9.20 13.29
C TYR A 21 -7.93 -9.50 14.71
N VAL A 22 -7.05 -9.45 15.70
CA VAL A 22 -7.39 -9.77 17.10
C VAL A 22 -7.89 -8.56 17.89
N GLN A 23 -7.55 -7.33 17.49
CA GLN A 23 -7.94 -6.11 18.21
C GLN A 23 -9.44 -5.99 18.49
N PRO A 24 -10.36 -6.41 17.59
CA PRO A 24 -11.79 -6.37 17.87
C PRO A 24 -12.23 -7.37 18.95
N LEU A 25 -11.46 -8.44 19.24
CA LEU A 25 -11.82 -9.49 20.19
C LEU A 25 -11.93 -8.92 21.62
N THR A 26 -13.13 -8.48 21.94
CA THR A 26 -13.57 -8.10 23.29
C THR A 26 -14.50 -9.18 23.84
N GLN A 27 -14.78 -9.11 25.15
CA GLN A 27 -15.64 -10.09 25.80
C GLN A 27 -17.03 -10.12 25.13
N GLY A 28 -17.40 -11.28 24.57
CA GLY A 28 -18.69 -11.49 23.89
C GLY A 28 -18.60 -11.64 22.37
N ILE A 29 -17.46 -11.33 21.73
CA ILE A 29 -17.27 -11.58 20.29
C ILE A 29 -16.92 -13.06 20.06
N LYS A 30 -17.61 -13.71 19.11
CA LYS A 30 -17.29 -15.09 18.69
C LYS A 30 -16.29 -15.05 17.55
N HIS A 31 -15.42 -16.06 17.45
CA HIS A 31 -14.44 -16.18 16.36
C HIS A 31 -15.05 -16.07 14.96
N LYS A 32 -16.28 -16.58 14.76
CA LYS A 32 -17.01 -16.48 13.49
C LYS A 32 -17.40 -15.06 13.08
N ASP A 33 -17.37 -14.12 14.02
CA ASP A 33 -17.74 -12.71 13.82
C ASP A 33 -16.48 -11.84 13.55
N LEU A 34 -15.29 -12.46 13.47
CA LEU A 34 -14.06 -11.77 13.09
C LEU A 34 -14.10 -11.36 11.62
N LEU A 35 -13.67 -10.13 11.35
CA LEU A 35 -13.53 -9.63 9.99
C LEU A 35 -12.17 -10.00 9.41
N SER A 36 -12.18 -10.45 8.16
CA SER A 36 -10.95 -10.71 7.41
C SER A 36 -10.14 -9.42 7.23
N VAL A 37 -8.81 -9.54 7.30
CA VAL A 37 -7.86 -8.44 7.18
C VAL A 37 -7.22 -8.47 5.79
N ILE A 38 -7.33 -7.35 5.08
CA ILE A 38 -6.61 -7.09 3.83
C ILE A 38 -5.55 -6.03 4.11
N VAL A 39 -4.28 -6.40 3.96
CA VAL A 39 -3.17 -5.45 4.03
C VAL A 39 -2.87 -4.94 2.64
N ILE A 40 -2.76 -3.63 2.47
CA ILE A 40 -2.24 -3.00 1.25
C ILE A 40 -0.95 -2.27 1.63
N SER A 41 0.15 -2.67 1.01
CA SER A 41 1.50 -2.16 1.27
C SER A 41 2.04 -1.44 0.04
N LEU A 42 2.30 -0.14 0.17
CA LEU A 42 2.98 0.67 -0.85
C LEU A 42 4.50 0.67 -0.56
N ILE A 43 5.31 0.25 -1.53
CA ILE A 43 6.76 0.11 -1.38
C ILE A 43 7.46 0.87 -2.50
N LYS A 44 8.34 1.81 -2.15
CA LYS A 44 9.13 2.60 -3.13
C LYS A 44 10.25 1.79 -3.80
N THR A 45 10.68 0.68 -3.20
CA THR A 45 11.79 -0.15 -3.67
C THR A 45 11.30 -1.48 -4.26
N LYS A 46 12.22 -2.23 -4.85
CA LYS A 46 11.98 -3.65 -5.17
C LYS A 46 12.20 -4.47 -3.91
N MET A 47 11.29 -5.39 -3.64
CA MET A 47 11.24 -6.28 -2.49
C MET A 47 11.12 -7.75 -2.91
N PHE A 48 10.35 -8.03 -3.98
CA PHE A 48 10.20 -9.37 -4.53
C PHE A 48 10.93 -9.50 -5.87
N ASP A 49 11.15 -10.74 -6.32
CA ASP A 49 11.78 -11.04 -7.61
C ASP A 49 11.04 -10.41 -8.80
N ASP A 50 11.71 -10.29 -9.95
CA ASP A 50 11.17 -9.56 -11.12
C ASP A 50 9.93 -10.22 -11.74
N GLU A 51 9.76 -11.54 -11.53
CA GLU A 51 8.57 -12.29 -11.92
C GLU A 51 7.31 -11.89 -11.14
N VAL A 52 7.46 -11.31 -9.94
CA VAL A 52 6.34 -10.79 -9.16
C VAL A 52 5.91 -9.44 -9.73
N PRO A 53 4.65 -9.28 -10.15
CA PRO A 53 4.18 -8.05 -10.78
C PRO A 53 4.16 -6.86 -9.80
N CYS A 54 4.08 -5.64 -10.36
CA CYS A 54 4.01 -4.39 -9.60
C CYS A 54 2.93 -4.41 -8.51
N ILE A 55 1.75 -4.92 -8.81
CA ILE A 55 0.68 -5.18 -7.83
C ILE A 55 0.59 -6.70 -7.68
N SER A 56 0.93 -7.22 -6.51
CA SER A 56 0.93 -8.66 -6.23
C SER A 56 0.05 -9.01 -5.04
N LEU A 57 -0.74 -10.07 -5.18
CA LEU A 57 -1.61 -10.61 -4.15
C LEU A 57 -1.01 -11.89 -3.58
N HIS A 58 -0.74 -11.89 -2.27
CA HIS A 58 -0.10 -12.98 -1.56
C HIS A 58 -1.09 -13.63 -0.59
N LYS A 59 -1.17 -14.96 -0.65
CA LYS A 59 -2.14 -15.80 0.05
C LYS A 59 -1.44 -17.01 0.68
N MET A 60 -2.06 -17.59 1.71
CA MET A 60 -1.58 -18.85 2.30
C MET A 60 -2.15 -20.04 1.52
N LEU A 61 -1.27 -20.92 1.04
CA LEU A 61 -1.63 -22.10 0.26
C LEU A 61 -1.29 -23.37 1.04
N GLU A 62 -2.14 -24.39 0.94
CA GLU A 62 -1.84 -25.73 1.44
C GLU A 62 -0.75 -26.37 0.56
N THR A 63 0.25 -26.96 1.20
CA THR A 63 1.51 -27.42 0.59
C THR A 63 1.38 -28.49 -0.48
N LYS A 64 0.40 -29.40 -0.40
CA LYS A 64 0.24 -30.53 -1.34
C LYS A 64 -0.61 -30.15 -2.55
N THR A 65 -1.66 -29.37 -2.33
CA THR A 65 -2.69 -29.08 -3.32
C THR A 65 -2.59 -27.68 -3.91
N ASN A 66 -1.78 -26.79 -3.31
CA ASN A 66 -1.73 -25.37 -3.60
C ASN A 66 -3.09 -24.66 -3.50
N LYS A 67 -4.05 -25.24 -2.77
CA LYS A 67 -5.36 -24.63 -2.53
C LYS A 67 -5.29 -23.70 -1.33
N GLN A 68 -5.96 -22.56 -1.42
CA GLN A 68 -6.17 -21.69 -0.28
C GLN A 68 -7.26 -22.30 0.62
N CYS A 69 -6.93 -22.52 1.90
CA CYS A 69 -7.89 -22.98 2.91
C CYS A 69 -8.11 -21.95 4.04
N LEU A 70 -7.21 -20.98 4.17
CA LEU A 70 -7.27 -19.90 5.15
C LEU A 70 -7.50 -18.58 4.40
N PHE A 71 -8.59 -17.88 4.71
CA PHE A 71 -9.07 -16.73 3.93
C PHE A 71 -9.03 -15.40 4.71
N ASP A 72 -8.80 -15.44 6.01
CA ASP A 72 -8.89 -14.26 6.88
C ASP A 72 -7.76 -13.26 6.69
N PHE A 73 -6.72 -13.62 5.93
CA PHE A 73 -5.61 -12.72 5.61
C PHE A 73 -5.34 -12.72 4.12
N SER A 74 -5.24 -11.51 3.57
CA SER A 74 -4.73 -11.28 2.21
C SER A 74 -3.77 -10.11 2.22
N TYR A 75 -2.67 -10.22 1.48
CA TYR A 75 -1.65 -9.18 1.42
C TYR A 75 -1.50 -8.71 -0.02
N VAL A 76 -1.70 -7.43 -0.25
CA VAL A 76 -1.45 -6.75 -1.51
C VAL A 76 -0.19 -5.92 -1.37
N PHE A 77 0.84 -6.24 -2.13
CA PHE A 77 2.07 -5.45 -2.20
C PHE A 77 2.12 -4.71 -3.53
N ILE A 78 2.41 -3.41 -3.44
CA ILE A 78 2.50 -2.49 -4.57
C ILE A 78 3.93 -1.94 -4.60
N GLU A 79 4.76 -2.50 -5.48
CA GLU A 79 6.16 -2.11 -5.65
C GLU A 79 6.29 -1.02 -6.71
N LEU A 80 6.23 0.24 -6.30
CA LEU A 80 6.25 1.42 -7.18
C LEU A 80 7.48 1.45 -8.10
N LYS A 81 8.60 0.83 -7.71
CA LYS A 81 9.78 0.72 -8.58
C LYS A 81 9.49 -0.04 -9.86
N LYS A 82 8.61 -1.06 -9.83
CA LYS A 82 8.22 -1.91 -10.97
C LYS A 82 7.17 -1.26 -11.88
N PHE A 83 6.49 -0.20 -11.42
CA PHE A 83 5.51 0.52 -12.23
C PHE A 83 6.17 1.30 -13.36
N ASP A 84 5.70 1.15 -14.59
CA ASP A 84 6.07 2.04 -15.69
C ASP A 84 5.24 3.33 -15.58
N LYS A 85 5.90 4.46 -15.34
CA LYS A 85 5.22 5.73 -15.10
C LYS A 85 4.49 6.25 -16.34
N ASP A 86 4.90 5.84 -17.53
CA ASP A 86 4.29 6.33 -18.77
C ASP A 86 3.03 5.54 -19.13
N LYS A 87 2.79 4.40 -18.45
CA LYS A 87 1.57 3.62 -18.57
C LYS A 87 0.45 4.25 -17.74
N LEU A 88 -0.49 4.94 -18.40
CA LEU A 88 -1.62 5.63 -17.78
C LEU A 88 -2.94 5.24 -18.47
N GLU A 89 -3.23 3.93 -18.48
CA GLU A 89 -4.37 3.36 -19.20
C GLU A 89 -5.62 3.26 -18.30
N THR A 90 -5.39 3.04 -17.01
CA THR A 90 -6.44 2.81 -16.01
C THR A 90 -6.35 3.78 -14.85
N THR A 91 -7.43 3.94 -14.09
CA THR A 91 -7.41 4.74 -12.85
C THR A 91 -6.43 4.19 -11.82
N ILE A 92 -6.15 2.88 -11.83
CA ILE A 92 -5.11 2.29 -10.97
C ILE A 92 -3.74 2.86 -11.37
N ASP A 93 -3.44 2.90 -12.66
CA ASP A 93 -2.19 3.45 -13.16
C ASP A 93 -2.03 4.93 -12.79
N GLU A 94 -3.11 5.71 -12.87
CA GLU A 94 -3.12 7.12 -12.45
C GLU A 94 -2.78 7.27 -10.95
N TRP A 95 -3.34 6.42 -10.07
CA TRP A 95 -2.95 6.38 -8.66
C TRP A 95 -1.50 5.96 -8.45
N LEU A 96 -1.03 4.92 -9.17
CA LEU A 96 0.36 4.46 -9.09
C LEU A 96 1.34 5.54 -9.54
N HIS A 97 0.99 6.30 -10.57
CA HIS A 97 1.77 7.44 -11.05
C HIS A 97 1.85 8.52 -9.97
N LEU A 98 0.72 8.93 -9.39
CA LEU A 98 0.72 9.87 -8.26
C LEU A 98 1.61 9.39 -7.12
N PHE A 99 1.46 8.14 -6.67
CA PHE A 99 2.28 7.59 -5.57
C PHE A 99 3.77 7.53 -5.90
N LYS A 100 4.13 7.34 -7.17
CA LYS A 100 5.52 7.25 -7.63
C LYS A 100 6.16 8.61 -7.87
N CYS A 101 5.44 9.57 -8.44
CA CYS A 101 6.02 10.76 -9.08
C CYS A 101 5.67 12.09 -8.41
N ALA A 102 4.60 12.17 -7.60
CA ALA A 102 4.10 13.46 -7.08
C ALA A 102 5.08 14.21 -6.17
N GLU A 103 6.08 13.53 -5.59
CA GLU A 103 7.15 14.17 -4.83
C GLU A 103 8.10 15.00 -5.72
N THR A 104 8.32 14.56 -6.97
CA THR A 104 9.28 15.16 -7.90
C THR A 104 8.65 15.99 -9.01
N GLU A 105 7.34 15.83 -9.22
CA GLU A 105 6.60 16.55 -10.26
C GLU A 105 5.88 17.78 -9.69
N ASN A 106 5.74 18.79 -10.55
CA ASN A 106 5.11 20.07 -10.21
C ASN A 106 3.62 20.10 -10.55
N SER A 107 3.17 19.25 -11.47
CA SER A 107 1.78 19.20 -11.95
C SER A 107 1.44 17.78 -12.41
N PRO A 108 0.17 17.35 -12.31
CA PRO A 108 -0.27 16.07 -12.85
C PRO A 108 -0.02 15.97 -14.37
N PRO A 109 0.31 14.77 -14.89
CA PRO A 109 0.28 14.50 -16.32
C PRO A 109 -1.08 14.82 -16.95
N ALA A 110 -1.07 15.42 -18.15
CA ALA A 110 -2.29 15.85 -18.85
C ALA A 110 -3.23 14.69 -19.24
N ASN A 111 -2.72 13.45 -19.25
CA ASN A 111 -3.46 12.24 -19.57
C ASN A 111 -4.15 11.59 -18.36
N ILE A 112 -4.02 12.14 -17.14
CA ILE A 112 -4.82 11.72 -15.99
C ILE A 112 -6.27 12.16 -16.22
N LYS A 113 -7.20 11.19 -16.17
CA LYS A 113 -8.63 11.40 -16.40
C LYS A 113 -9.44 11.35 -15.11
N SER A 114 -8.99 10.63 -14.08
CA SER A 114 -9.73 10.54 -12.83
C SER A 114 -9.73 11.85 -12.06
N GLU A 115 -10.93 12.42 -11.88
CA GLU A 115 -11.16 13.58 -11.02
C GLU A 115 -10.62 13.35 -9.60
N LYS A 116 -10.80 12.14 -9.04
CA LYS A 116 -10.29 11.81 -7.69
C LYS A 116 -8.77 11.85 -7.59
N VAL A 117 -8.06 11.47 -8.65
CA VAL A 117 -6.60 11.52 -8.69
C VAL A 117 -6.14 12.98 -8.81
N LEU A 118 -6.82 13.78 -9.64
CA LEU A 118 -6.57 15.22 -9.76
C LEU A 118 -6.81 15.95 -8.43
N ASP A 119 -7.89 15.62 -7.72
CA ASP A 119 -8.15 16.14 -6.37
C ASP A 119 -7.01 15.80 -5.39
N ALA A 120 -6.48 14.58 -5.46
CA ALA A 120 -5.33 14.19 -4.64
C ALA A 120 -4.06 15.00 -4.97
N TYR A 121 -3.80 15.30 -6.25
CA TYR A 121 -2.72 16.21 -6.65
C TYR A 121 -2.90 17.61 -6.05
N ASN A 122 -4.11 18.17 -6.12
CA ASN A 122 -4.42 19.48 -5.56
C ASN A 122 -4.17 19.52 -4.05
N ILE A 123 -4.57 18.48 -3.32
CA ILE A 123 -4.30 18.36 -1.88
C ILE A 123 -2.79 18.37 -1.60
N ILE A 124 -2.01 17.62 -2.38
CA ILE A 124 -0.53 17.58 -2.24
C ILE A 124 0.07 18.98 -2.48
N GLU A 125 -0.37 19.68 -3.53
CA GLU A 125 0.12 21.03 -3.85
C GLU A 125 -0.22 22.07 -2.77
N MET A 126 -1.44 22.01 -2.23
CA MET A 126 -1.86 22.86 -1.09
C MET A 126 -0.96 22.64 0.14
N HIS A 127 -0.54 21.40 0.40
CA HIS A 127 0.38 21.10 1.48
C HIS A 127 1.82 21.57 1.22
N LYS A 128 2.28 21.58 -0.04
CA LYS A 128 3.61 22.12 -0.41
C LYS A 128 3.67 23.65 -0.24
N THR A 129 2.55 24.35 -0.46
CA THR A 129 2.46 25.81 -0.46
C THR A 129 2.05 26.41 0.91
N SER A 130 1.57 25.59 1.83
CA SER A 130 1.25 26.02 3.20
C SER A 130 2.53 26.28 4.01
N PRO A 131 2.67 27.41 4.72
CA PRO A 131 3.85 27.69 5.54
C PRO A 131 4.02 26.62 6.62
N PRO A 132 5.26 26.24 6.99
CA PRO A 132 5.47 25.30 8.08
C PRO A 132 4.81 25.88 9.33
N LYS A 133 3.90 25.10 9.94
CA LYS A 133 3.32 25.46 11.24
C LYS A 133 4.49 25.65 12.21
N ASN A 134 4.75 26.90 12.61
CA ASN A 134 5.65 27.20 13.72
C ASN A 134 5.12 26.47 14.94
N ILE A 135 5.69 25.30 15.24
CA ILE A 135 5.52 24.66 16.53
C ILE A 135 6.28 25.58 17.50
N MET A 136 5.55 26.40 18.25
CA MET A 136 6.13 27.08 19.41
C MET A 136 6.72 25.99 20.31
N PRO A 137 8.01 26.09 20.70
CA PRO A 137 8.56 25.17 21.67
C PRO A 137 7.78 25.33 22.98
N ILE A 138 7.28 24.21 23.50
CA ILE A 138 6.79 24.08 24.88
C ILE A 138 8.01 23.85 25.76
#